data_AF-A0A7W2QTK8-F1
#
_entry.id   AF-A0A7W2QTK8-F1
#
_cell.length_a   1.000
_cell.length_b   1.000
_cell.length_c   1.000
_cell.angle_alpha   90.00
_cell.angle_beta   90.00
_cell.angle_gamma   90.00
#
_symmetry.space_group_name_H-M   'P 1'
#
loop_
_entity.id
_entity.type
_entity.pdbx_description
1 polymer ?
#
loop_
_entity_poly.entity_id
_entity_poly.type
_entity_poly.pdbx_seq_one_letter_code
_entity_poly.pdbx_strand_id
1 'polypeptide(L)'
;MPITITFDIENASVRDSNDRNRIYAAFERLGWENIGGSAWRYPALGSENPSEDWFNHVIPAMMYFRSMVEHAGLNVTTFTVDAHSEAGFRGKQQPNIGAAIQPAARIEMYESGADKLSEERLRRFISDAANSLN
;
A
#
# COMPACT_ATOMS: atom_id res chain seq x y z
N MET A 1 -1.96 15.31 -5.62
CA MET A 1 -3.27 15.24 -4.94
C MET A 1 -3.32 13.86 -4.26
N PRO A 2 -4.30 13.55 -3.39
CA PRO A 2 -4.28 12.24 -2.74
C PRO A 2 -4.82 11.15 -3.66
N ILE A 3 -4.24 9.96 -3.57
CA ILE A 3 -4.86 8.72 -4.02
C ILE A 3 -5.83 8.29 -2.94
N THR A 4 -7.05 7.95 -3.34
CA THR A 4 -8.03 7.35 -2.45
C THR A 4 -8.39 5.98 -2.98
N ILE A 5 -8.38 4.98 -2.11
CA ILE A 5 -8.95 3.68 -2.43
C ILE A 5 -10.10 3.39 -1.47
N THR A 6 -11.10 2.69 -1.97
CA THR A 6 -12.20 2.18 -1.14
C THR A 6 -12.37 0.71 -1.43
N PHE A 7 -12.37 -0.12 -0.39
CA PHE A 7 -12.61 -1.55 -0.57
C PHE A 7 -13.37 -2.16 0.60
N ASP A 8 -14.36 -3.00 0.29
CA ASP A 8 -15.13 -3.74 1.29
C ASP A 8 -14.79 -5.23 1.19
N ILE A 9 -14.47 -5.83 2.34
CA ILE A 9 -14.25 -7.27 2.48
C ILE A 9 -15.44 -7.86 3.22
N GLU A 10 -16.09 -8.86 2.62
CA GLU A 10 -17.22 -9.54 3.24
C GLU A 10 -16.78 -10.26 4.51
N ASN A 11 -17.34 -9.89 5.66
CA ASN A 11 -16.96 -10.47 6.96
C ASN A 11 -17.10 -12.00 7.01
N ALA A 12 -18.07 -12.57 6.29
CA ALA A 12 -18.27 -14.02 6.22
C ALA A 12 -17.13 -14.77 5.52
N SER A 13 -16.35 -14.08 4.67
CA SER A 13 -15.18 -14.66 4.00
C SER A 13 -13.92 -14.67 4.89
N VAL A 14 -13.90 -13.90 5.98
CA VAL A 14 -12.75 -13.77 6.87
C VAL A 14 -12.70 -14.98 7.82
N ARG A 15 -11.75 -15.89 7.57
CA ARG A 15 -11.52 -17.08 8.42
C ARG A 15 -10.56 -16.82 9.56
N ASP A 16 -9.53 -15.99 9.32
CA ASP A 16 -8.60 -15.48 10.33
C ASP A 16 -8.74 -13.96 10.38
N SER A 17 -9.16 -13.42 11.53
CA SER A 17 -9.30 -11.97 11.72
C SER A 17 -7.97 -11.23 11.53
N ASN A 18 -6.84 -11.93 11.65
CA ASN A 18 -5.52 -11.36 11.40
C ASN A 18 -5.27 -11.09 9.91
N ASP A 19 -5.97 -11.72 8.97
CA ASP A 19 -5.76 -11.47 7.53
C ASP A 19 -6.13 -10.05 7.14
N ARG A 20 -7.27 -9.57 7.63
CA ARG A 20 -7.70 -8.18 7.46
C ARG A 20 -6.75 -7.22 8.15
N ASN A 21 -6.30 -7.55 9.37
CA ASN A 21 -5.34 -6.71 10.10
C ASN A 21 -3.97 -6.65 9.43
N ARG A 22 -3.54 -7.71 8.73
CA ARG A 22 -2.31 -7.72 7.92
C ARG A 22 -2.42 -6.77 6.73
N ILE A 23 -3.58 -6.71 6.07
CA ILE A 23 -3.84 -5.74 5.01
C ILE A 23 -3.71 -4.32 5.58
N TYR A 24 -4.42 -4.01 6.66
CA TYR A 24 -4.40 -2.68 7.28
C TYR A 24 -3.00 -2.29 7.72
N ALA A 25 -2.26 -3.21 8.34
CA ALA A 25 -0.88 -2.98 8.71
C ALA A 25 0.02 -2.69 7.50
N ALA A 26 -0.18 -3.38 6.37
CA ALA A 26 0.60 -3.11 5.16
C ALA A 26 0.33 -1.71 4.59
N PHE A 27 -0.94 -1.30 4.58
CA PHE A 27 -1.34 0.04 4.16
C PHE A 27 -0.69 1.12 5.04
N GLU A 28 -0.83 1.02 6.37
CA GLU A 28 -0.24 1.97 7.32
C GLU A 28 1.29 2.02 7.18
N ARG A 29 1.95 0.86 7.10
CA ARG A 29 3.41 0.80 6.91
C ARG A 29 3.89 1.43 5.61
N LEU A 30 3.05 1.46 4.59
CA LEU A 30 3.34 2.10 3.30
C LEU A 30 2.77 3.54 3.22
N GLY A 31 2.47 4.15 4.35
CA GLY A 31 2.13 5.57 4.45
C GLY A 31 0.69 5.91 4.08
N TRP A 32 -0.19 4.89 4.02
CA TRP A 32 -1.61 5.09 3.84
C TRP A 32 -2.30 5.35 5.19
N GLU A 33 -3.34 6.16 5.16
CA GLU A 33 -4.16 6.48 6.31
C GLU A 33 -5.60 6.02 6.06
N ASN A 34 -6.21 5.36 7.05
CA ASN A 34 -7.64 5.08 7.00
C ASN A 34 -8.41 6.37 7.29
N ILE A 35 -9.26 6.80 6.34
CA ILE A 35 -10.06 8.03 6.47
C ILE A 35 -11.51 7.74 6.88
N GLY A 36 -11.78 6.53 7.35
CA GLY A 36 -13.09 6.06 7.80
C GLY A 36 -13.64 4.91 6.95
N GLY A 37 -14.26 3.94 7.63
CA GLY A 37 -14.88 2.78 6.98
C GLY A 37 -13.89 1.99 6.12
N SER A 38 -14.24 1.81 4.85
CA SER A 38 -13.44 1.11 3.84
C SER A 38 -12.50 2.01 3.03
N ALA A 39 -12.46 3.30 3.32
CA ALA A 39 -11.69 4.28 2.56
C ALA A 39 -10.30 4.53 3.15
N TRP A 40 -9.30 4.52 2.28
CA TRP A 40 -7.89 4.74 2.60
C TRP A 40 -7.31 5.80 1.68
N ARG A 41 -6.44 6.64 2.22
CA ARG A 41 -5.83 7.77 1.52
C ARG A 41 -4.32 7.65 1.52
N TYR A 42 -3.70 8.02 0.42
CA TYR A 42 -2.25 8.23 0.32
C TYR A 42 -1.94 9.55 -0.41
N PRO A 43 -0.95 10.34 0.04
CA PRO A 43 -0.23 10.16 1.29
C PRO A 43 -1.13 10.56 2.47
N ALA A 44 -0.76 10.13 3.68
CA ALA A 44 -1.45 10.49 4.92
C ALA A 44 -1.60 12.02 5.09
N LEU A 45 -2.65 12.47 5.77
CA LEU A 45 -2.89 13.90 6.03
C LEU A 45 -1.72 14.52 6.80
N GLY A 46 -1.30 15.71 6.38
CA GLY A 46 -0.20 16.45 7.01
C GLY A 46 1.20 15.92 6.69
N SER A 47 1.34 14.89 5.86
CA SER A 47 2.66 14.46 5.37
C SER A 47 3.24 15.43 4.34
N GLU A 48 4.53 15.72 4.46
CA GLU A 48 5.30 16.50 3.48
C GLU A 48 5.67 15.61 2.28
N ASN A 49 4.68 15.15 1.52
CA ASN A 49 4.95 14.45 0.27
C ASN A 49 4.45 15.27 -0.92
N PRO A 50 5.35 15.98 -1.65
CA PRO A 50 4.94 16.87 -2.74
C PRO A 50 4.36 16.11 -3.94
N SER A 51 4.51 14.78 -3.99
CA SER A 51 4.01 13.93 -5.06
C SER A 51 3.67 12.52 -4.58
N GLU A 52 2.78 11.83 -5.27
CA GLU A 52 2.42 10.44 -4.98
C GLU A 52 3.58 9.48 -5.33
N ASP A 53 4.11 8.72 -4.36
CA ASP A 53 5.11 7.67 -4.61
C ASP A 53 4.46 6.34 -5.02
N TRP A 54 4.17 6.23 -6.31
CA TRP A 54 3.53 5.06 -6.87
C TRP A 54 4.37 3.78 -6.75
N PHE A 55 5.68 3.89 -6.98
CA PHE A 55 6.54 2.72 -7.12
C PHE A 55 6.96 2.14 -5.78
N ASN A 56 7.14 2.98 -4.76
CA ASN A 56 7.64 2.52 -3.47
C ASN A 56 6.52 2.29 -2.45
N HIS A 57 5.40 3.03 -2.51
CA HIS A 57 4.33 2.94 -1.50
C HIS A 57 3.00 2.41 -2.07
N VAL A 58 2.51 2.96 -3.18
CA VAL A 58 1.16 2.64 -3.69
C VAL A 58 1.09 1.23 -4.27
N ILE A 59 1.93 0.92 -5.27
CA ILE A 59 1.94 -0.38 -5.94
C ILE A 59 2.25 -1.50 -4.95
N PRO A 60 3.26 -1.39 -4.07
CA PRO A 60 3.51 -2.42 -3.06
C PRO A 60 2.34 -2.69 -2.13
N ALA A 61 1.59 -1.66 -1.72
CA ALA A 61 0.40 -1.84 -0.88
C ALA A 61 -0.70 -2.60 -1.62
N MET A 62 -0.95 -2.22 -2.88
CA MET A 62 -1.92 -2.90 -3.74
C MET A 62 -1.53 -4.34 -4.07
N MET A 63 -0.25 -4.60 -4.28
CA MET A 63 0.27 -5.96 -4.48
C MET A 63 0.05 -6.81 -3.23
N TYR A 64 0.37 -6.29 -2.05
CA TYR A 64 0.16 -7.00 -0.79
C TYR A 64 -1.32 -7.27 -0.54
N PHE A 65 -2.18 -6.29 -0.78
CA PHE A 65 -3.64 -6.42 -0.71
C PHE A 65 -4.14 -7.57 -1.59
N ARG A 66 -3.83 -7.53 -2.90
CA ARG A 66 -4.23 -8.57 -3.85
C ARG A 66 -3.77 -9.96 -3.38
N SER A 67 -2.50 -10.06 -2.98
CA SER A 67 -1.91 -11.34 -2.56
C SER A 67 -2.57 -11.89 -1.28
N MET A 68 -2.89 -11.04 -0.31
CA MET A 68 -3.61 -11.46 0.90
C MET A 68 -5.05 -11.87 0.59
N VAL A 69 -5.75 -11.12 -0.26
CA VAL A 69 -7.11 -11.46 -0.69
C VAL A 69 -7.15 -12.83 -1.37
N GLU A 70 -6.21 -13.10 -2.28
CA GLU A 70 -6.10 -14.41 -2.93
C GLU A 70 -5.73 -15.51 -1.93
N HIS A 71 -4.68 -15.29 -1.12
CA HIS A 71 -4.16 -16.29 -0.19
C HIS A 71 -5.21 -16.72 0.86
N ALA A 72 -5.94 -15.76 1.41
CA ALA A 72 -6.94 -16.02 2.44
C ALA A 72 -8.34 -16.34 1.86
N GLY A 73 -8.52 -16.27 0.54
CA GLY A 73 -9.81 -16.51 -0.11
C GLY A 73 -10.88 -15.48 0.29
N LEU A 74 -10.48 -14.22 0.45
CA LEU A 74 -11.37 -13.13 0.87
C LEU A 74 -12.24 -12.69 -0.29
N ASN A 75 -13.51 -12.37 0.00
CA ASN A 75 -14.43 -11.82 -0.98
C ASN A 75 -14.44 -10.30 -0.91
N VAL A 76 -13.99 -9.64 -1.97
CA VAL A 76 -14.00 -8.17 -2.10
C VAL A 76 -15.23 -7.77 -2.90
N THR A 77 -16.20 -7.12 -2.25
CA THR A 77 -17.49 -6.77 -2.87
C THR A 77 -17.47 -5.42 -3.56
N THR A 78 -16.63 -4.52 -3.08
CA THR A 78 -16.46 -3.16 -3.61
C THR A 78 -14.96 -2.89 -3.72
N PHE A 79 -14.53 -2.30 -4.83
CA PHE A 79 -13.17 -1.81 -5.00
C PHE A 79 -13.15 -0.59 -5.94
N THR A 80 -12.66 0.55 -5.46
CA THR A 80 -12.42 1.74 -6.27
C THR A 80 -11.06 2.32 -5.98
N VAL A 81 -10.44 2.90 -7.01
CA VAL A 81 -9.20 3.69 -6.89
C VAL A 81 -9.46 5.01 -7.60
N ASP A 82 -9.35 6.10 -6.86
CA ASP A 82 -9.39 7.45 -7.37
C ASP A 82 -7.99 8.06 -7.25
N ALA A 83 -7.44 8.48 -8.38
CA ALA A 83 -6.09 9.00 -8.47
C ALA A 83 -5.93 9.95 -9.66
N HIS A 84 -4.83 10.69 -9.66
CA HIS A 84 -4.52 11.64 -10.72
C HIS A 84 -3.75 11.01 -11.88
N SER A 85 -3.88 11.64 -13.05
CA SER A 85 -3.32 11.16 -14.30
C SER A 85 -1.79 11.18 -14.38
N GLU A 86 -1.09 11.77 -13.41
CA GLU A 86 0.37 11.86 -13.38
C GLU A 86 0.93 11.32 -12.06
N ALA A 87 1.50 10.11 -12.11
CA ALA A 87 2.25 9.50 -11.01
C ALA A 87 3.52 10.32 -10.68
N GLY A 88 3.86 10.44 -9.41
CA GLY A 88 4.77 11.48 -8.89
C GLY A 88 6.20 11.48 -9.41
N PHE A 89 6.71 10.37 -9.95
CA PHE A 89 8.11 10.31 -10.41
C PHE A 89 8.31 10.90 -11.81
N ARG A 90 8.99 12.05 -11.89
CA ARG A 90 9.42 12.71 -13.12
C ARG A 90 10.94 12.87 -13.14
N GLY A 91 11.66 11.77 -13.22
CA GLY A 91 13.14 11.75 -13.19
C GLY A 91 13.86 12.40 -14.38
N LYS A 92 13.13 12.98 -15.34
CA LYS A 92 13.69 13.75 -16.47
C LYS A 92 13.49 15.26 -16.33
N GLN A 93 12.68 15.72 -15.37
CA GLN A 93 12.52 17.15 -15.08
C GLN A 93 13.66 17.63 -14.17
N GLN A 94 14.02 18.92 -14.25
CA GLN A 94 14.95 19.56 -13.32
C GLN A 94 14.23 20.68 -12.56
N PRO A 95 14.13 20.61 -11.22
CA PRO A 95 14.54 19.48 -10.37
C PRO A 95 13.68 18.23 -10.60
N ASN A 96 14.20 17.06 -10.22
CA ASN A 96 13.42 15.82 -10.23
C ASN A 96 12.21 15.98 -9.30
N ILE A 97 11.06 15.48 -9.74
CA ILE A 97 9.85 15.39 -8.92
C ILE A 97 9.64 13.92 -8.54
N GLY A 98 9.31 13.66 -7.28
CA GLY A 98 9.06 12.32 -6.74
C GLY A 98 10.29 11.45 -6.56
N ALA A 99 10.08 10.26 -5.99
CA ALA A 99 11.14 9.30 -5.71
C ALA A 99 11.31 8.29 -6.86
N ALA A 100 12.56 7.95 -7.16
CA ALA A 100 12.85 6.82 -8.05
C ALA A 100 12.44 5.50 -7.39
N ILE A 101 12.28 4.44 -8.20
CA ILE A 101 12.06 3.09 -7.66
C ILE A 101 13.24 2.66 -6.78
N GLN A 102 12.93 2.09 -5.62
CA GLN A 102 13.91 1.67 -4.62
C GLN A 102 13.82 0.19 -4.32
N PRO A 103 14.94 -0.47 -3.93
CA PRO A 103 14.87 -1.81 -3.37
C PRO A 103 14.10 -1.80 -2.05
N ALA A 104 13.44 -2.92 -1.73
CA ALA A 104 12.59 -3.04 -0.55
C ALA A 104 13.25 -2.64 0.77
N ALA A 105 14.58 -2.76 0.89
CA ALA A 105 15.35 -2.36 2.08
C ALA A 105 15.49 -0.84 2.27
N ARG A 106 15.20 -0.03 1.23
CA ARG A 106 15.34 1.44 1.26
C ARG A 106 14.02 2.18 1.29
N ILE A 107 12.91 1.50 0.99
CA ILE A 107 11.56 2.06 1.08
C ILE A 107 11.34 2.56 2.52
N GLU A 108 10.93 3.82 2.67
CA GLU A 108 10.51 4.36 3.96
C GLU A 108 9.26 3.61 4.43
N MET A 109 9.27 3.15 5.68
CA MET A 109 8.12 2.48 6.27
C MET A 109 7.71 3.19 7.55
N TYR A 110 6.42 3.28 7.76
CA TYR A 110 5.82 3.97 8.89
C TYR A 110 5.41 2.97 9.98
N GLU A 111 5.16 3.50 11.18
CA GLU A 111 4.53 2.71 12.24
C GLU A 111 3.09 2.33 11.84
N SER A 112 2.65 1.17 12.32
CA SER A 112 1.30 0.68 12.11
C SER A 112 0.64 0.44 13.46
N GLY A 113 -0.61 0.87 13.57
CA GLY A 113 -1.46 0.56 14.72
C GLY A 113 -1.90 -0.91 14.78
N ALA A 114 -1.75 -1.63 13.68
CA ALA A 114 -2.01 -3.07 13.58
C ALA A 114 -0.72 -3.90 13.79
N ASP A 115 -0.70 -4.72 14.82
CA ASP A 115 0.47 -5.52 15.24
C ASP A 115 0.65 -6.84 14.46
N LYS A 116 -0.18 -7.12 13.45
CA LYS A 116 -0.26 -8.43 12.77
C LYS A 116 0.65 -8.61 11.57
N LEU A 117 1.40 -7.58 11.19
CA LEU A 117 2.42 -7.61 10.13
C LEU A 117 3.68 -6.85 10.58
N SER A 118 4.80 -7.57 10.69
CA SER A 118 6.09 -6.95 10.93
C SER A 118 6.61 -6.25 9.67
N GLU A 119 7.36 -5.16 9.89
CA GLU A 119 8.05 -4.43 8.82
C GLU A 119 8.94 -5.36 7.99
N GLU A 120 9.73 -6.20 8.66
CA GLU A 120 10.63 -7.15 8.01
C GLU A 120 9.90 -8.09 7.06
N ARG A 121 8.72 -8.59 7.46
CA ARG A 121 7.92 -9.49 6.62
C ARG A 121 7.37 -8.76 5.40
N LEU A 122 6.96 -7.51 5.53
CA LEU A 122 6.51 -6.70 4.39
C LEU A 122 7.67 -6.41 3.43
N ARG A 123 8.85 -6.02 3.93
CA ARG A 123 10.05 -5.84 3.09
C ARG A 123 10.41 -7.11 2.33
N ARG A 124 10.35 -8.26 3.00
CA ARG A 124 10.60 -9.56 2.37
C ARG A 124 9.61 -9.82 1.24
N PHE A 125 8.32 -9.60 1.46
CA PHE A 125 7.31 -9.75 0.40
C PHE A 125 7.62 -8.89 -0.84
N ILE A 126 7.97 -7.61 -0.64
CA ILE A 126 8.29 -6.70 -1.76
C ILE A 126 9.54 -7.17 -2.50
N SER A 127 10.56 -7.61 -1.76
CA SER A 127 11.79 -8.15 -2.34
C SER A 127 11.54 -9.45 -3.12
N ASP A 128 10.75 -10.38 -2.58
CA ASP A 128 10.45 -11.66 -3.20
C ASP A 128 9.64 -11.48 -4.48
N ALA A 129 8.71 -10.52 -4.51
CA ALA A 129 7.96 -10.18 -5.72
C ALA A 129 8.89 -9.69 -6.84
N ALA A 130 9.86 -8.83 -6.53
CA ALA A 130 10.85 -8.38 -7.50
C ALA A 130 11.77 -9.53 -7.95
N ASN A 131 12.19 -10.38 -7.01
CA ASN A 131 13.10 -11.50 -7.29
C ASN A 131 12.44 -12.64 -8.08
N SER A 132 11.11 -12.76 -8.04
CA SER A 132 10.36 -13.79 -8.76
C SER A 132 10.45 -13.71 -10.28
N LEU A 133 10.97 -12.60 -10.81
CA LEU A 133 11.15 -12.35 -12.24
C LEU A 133 12.51 -12.83 -12.78
N ASN A 134 13.38 -13.34 -11.92
CA ASN A 134 14.71 -13.85 -12.27
C ASN A 134 14.74 -15.38 -12.34
#